data_AF-T1XJ40-F1
#
_entry.id   AF-T1XJ40-F1
#
_cell.length_a   1.000
_cell.length_b   1.000
_cell.length_c   1.000
_cell.angle_alpha   90.00
_cell.angle_beta   90.00
_cell.angle_gamma   90.00
#
_symmetry.space_group_name_H-M   'P 1'
#
loop_
_entity.id
_entity.type
_entity.pdbx_description
1 polymer ?
#
loop_
_entity_poly.entity_id
_entity_poly.type
_entity_poly.pdbx_seq_one_letter_code
_entity_poly.pdbx_strand_id
1 'polypeptide(L)' 'MPWTDERYPAAMRRLPPRVRQKAVEIANALLAEGSDDGKAIRIGIAKAKEWARRQLPGGAR' A
#
# COMPACT_ATOMS: atom_id res chain seq x y z
N MET A 1 -11.01 9.79 -4.06
CA MET A 1 -10.20 9.87 -5.30
C MET A 1 -9.21 8.72 -5.28
N PRO A 2 -8.99 7.96 -6.36
CA PRO A 2 -7.98 6.91 -6.36
C PRO A 2 -6.57 7.52 -6.32
N TRP A 3 -5.70 6.96 -5.48
CA TRP A 3 -4.30 7.35 -5.34
C TRP A 3 -3.49 6.84 -6.53
N THR A 4 -2.43 7.54 -6.91
CA THR A 4 -1.49 7.12 -7.98
C THR A 4 -0.07 6.98 -7.42
N ASP A 5 0.87 6.47 -8.22
CA ASP A 5 2.27 6.36 -7.81
C ASP A 5 2.96 7.72 -7.65
N GLU A 6 2.43 8.76 -8.30
CA GLU A 6 2.88 10.15 -8.17
C GLU A 6 2.11 10.91 -7.07
N ARG A 7 0.83 10.58 -6.87
CA ARG A 7 -0.05 11.18 -5.86
C ARG A 7 -0.55 10.11 -4.90
N TYR A 8 0.28 9.77 -3.93
CA TYR A 8 -0.04 8.84 -2.84
C TYR A 8 -0.16 9.56 -1.48
N PRO A 9 -0.83 8.92 -0.50
CA PRO A 9 -0.93 9.48 0.86
C PRO A 9 0.45 9.67 1.50
N ALA A 10 0.63 10.73 2.28
CA ALA A 10 1.89 11.01 2.96
C ALA A 10 2.39 9.83 3.83
N ALA A 11 1.47 9.01 4.36
CA ALA A 11 1.78 7.79 5.10
C ALA A 11 2.57 6.75 4.28
N MET A 12 2.41 6.73 2.95
CA MET A 12 3.09 5.82 2.03
C MET A 12 4.45 6.35 1.54
N ARG A 13 4.80 7.61 1.82
CA ARG A 13 6.02 8.25 1.31
C ARG A 13 7.31 7.54 1.70
N ARG A 14 7.34 6.94 2.90
CA ARG A 14 8.52 6.22 3.43
C ARG A 14 8.62 4.76 2.95
N LEU A 15 7.66 4.27 2.16
CA LEU A 15 7.69 2.91 1.65
C LEU A 15 8.61 2.81 0.43
N PRO A 16 9.32 1.67 0.25
CA PRO A 16 10.02 1.40 -1.00
C PRO A 16 9.06 1.47 -2.20
N PRO A 17 9.49 1.93 -3.38
CA PRO A 17 8.61 2.18 -4.52
C PRO A 17 7.69 0.99 -4.87
N ARG A 18 8.24 -0.23 -4.87
CA ARG A 18 7.50 -1.47 -5.14
C ARG A 18 6.41 -1.75 -4.10
N VAL A 19 6.69 -1.50 -2.83
CA VAL A 19 5.73 -1.68 -1.72
C VAL A 19 4.67 -0.59 -1.76
N ARG A 20 5.07 0.65 -2.07
CA ARG A 20 4.17 1.78 -2.21
C ARG A 20 3.15 1.56 -3.34
N GLN A 21 3.61 1.12 -4.51
CA GLN A 21 2.74 0.82 -5.64
C GLN A 21 1.69 -0.25 -5.26
N LYS A 22 2.12 -1.31 -4.57
CA LYS A 22 1.18 -2.33 -4.08
C LYS A 22 0.23 -1.80 -3.01
N ALA A 23 0.68 -0.90 -2.14
CA ALA A 23 -0.16 -0.28 -1.13
C ALA A 23 -1.25 0.62 -1.75
N VAL A 24 -0.90 1.36 -2.80
CA VAL A 24 -1.82 2.19 -3.59
C VAL A 24 -2.88 1.32 -4.26
N GLU A 25 -2.48 0.23 -4.92
CA GLU A 25 -3.41 -0.71 -5.56
C GLU A 25 -4.45 -1.26 -4.57
N ILE A 26 -3.99 -1.72 -3.40
CA ILE A 26 -4.87 -2.30 -2.37
C ILE A 26 -5.77 -1.22 -1.74
N ALA A 27 -5.22 -0.03 -1.46
CA ALA A 27 -6.00 1.06 -0.90
C ALA A 27 -7.09 1.52 -1.88
N ASN A 28 -6.79 1.61 -3.18
CA ASN A 28 -7.76 1.96 -4.21
C ASN A 28 -8.88 0.93 -4.35
N ALA A 29 -8.56 -0.37 -4.24
CA ALA A 29 -9.57 -1.43 -4.22
C ALA A 29 -10.53 -1.25 -3.03
N LEU A 30 -10.00 -1.01 -1.83
CA LEU A 30 -10.82 -0.79 -0.63
C LEU A 30 -11.68 0.47 -0.73
N LEU A 31 -11.15 1.54 -1.33
CA LEU A 31 -11.90 2.77 -1.60
C LEU A 31 -13.05 2.53 -2.58
N ALA A 32 -12.83 1.71 -3.62
CA ALA A 32 -13.87 1.32 -4.56
C ALA A 32 -14.98 0.49 -3.90
N GLU A 33 -14.64 -0.28 -2.86
CA GLU A 33 -15.60 -1.01 -2.02
C GLU A 33 -16.31 -0.11 -0.97
N GLY A 34 -16.00 1.19 -0.92
CA GLY A 34 -16.62 2.14 0.02
C GLY A 34 -15.98 2.17 1.41
N SER A 35 -14.75 1.66 1.57
CA SER A 35 -13.99 1.89 2.81
C SER A 35 -13.57 3.35 2.95
N ASP A 36 -13.49 3.81 4.19
CA ASP A 36 -12.89 5.09 4.57
C ASP A 36 -11.42 5.19 4.11
N ASP A 37 -11.00 6.37 3.65
CA ASP A 37 -9.63 6.66 3.20
C ASP A 37 -8.59 6.29 4.26
N GLY A 38 -8.78 6.71 5.51
CA GLY A 38 -7.84 6.42 6.60
C GLY A 38 -7.73 4.92 6.89
N LYS A 39 -8.82 4.17 6.76
CA LYS A 39 -8.83 2.71 6.90
C LYS A 39 -8.16 2.02 5.70
N ALA A 40 -8.50 2.44 4.48
CA ALA A 40 -7.96 1.91 3.23
C ALA A 40 -6.43 2.07 3.18
N ILE A 41 -5.92 3.24 3.58
CA ILE A 41 -4.48 3.54 3.64
C ILE A 41 -3.77 2.58 4.60
N ARG A 42 -4.28 2.42 5.83
CA ARG A 42 -3.66 1.55 6.85
C ARG A 42 -3.62 0.09 6.40
N ILE A 43 -4.73 -0.42 5.87
CA ILE A 43 -4.82 -1.80 5.38
C ILE A 43 -3.92 -2.00 4.16
N GLY A 44 -3.92 -1.06 3.22
CA GLY A 44 -3.08 -1.09 2.03
C GLY A 44 -1.60 -1.19 2.37
N ILE A 45 -1.12 -0.35 3.31
CA ILE A 45 0.27 -0.38 3.79
C ILE A 45 0.60 -1.74 4.44
N ALA A 46 -0.28 -2.25 5.30
CA ALA A 46 -0.05 -3.51 6.02
C ALA A 46 0.06 -4.71 5.06
N LYS A 47 -0.91 -4.84 4.13
CA LYS A 47 -0.94 -5.92 3.14
C LYS A 47 0.22 -5.81 2.15
N ALA A 48 0.58 -4.60 1.72
CA ALA A 48 1.72 -4.41 0.82
C ALA A 48 3.06 -4.80 1.46
N LYS A 49 3.26 -4.48 2.75
CA LYS A 49 4.44 -4.93 3.50
C LYS A 49 4.49 -6.45 3.62
N GLU A 50 3.37 -7.10 3.87
CA GLU A 50 3.28 -8.56 3.91
C GLU A 50 3.62 -9.20 2.56
N TRP A 51 3.03 -8.67 1.48
CA TRP A 51 3.33 -9.10 0.12
C TRP A 51 4.82 -8.93 -0.21
N ALA A 52 5.43 -7.82 0.21
CA ALA A 52 6.85 -7.57 -0.01
C ALA A 52 7.74 -8.58 0.73
N ARG A 53 7.40 -8.92 1.98
CA ARG A 53 8.10 -9.96 2.76
C ARG A 53 8.01 -11.34 2.09
N ARG A 54 6.84 -11.69 1.53
CA ARG A 54 6.63 -12.97 0.84
C ARG A 54 7.36 -13.05 -0.51
N GLN A 55 7.53 -11.93 -1.19
CA GLN A 55 8.18 -11.87 -2.51
C GLN A 55 9.70 -11.71 -2.45
N LEU A 56 10.28 -11.46 -1.28
CA LEU A 56 11.73 -11.50 -1.07
C LEU A 56 12.09 -12.85 -0.42
N PRO A 57 12.59 -13.85 -1.17
CA PRO A 57 13.18 -15.02 -0.56
C PRO A 57 14.46 -14.57 0.15
N GLY A 58 14.39 -14.26 1.45
CA GLY A 58 15.55 -13.87 2.27
C GLY A 58 15.52 -12.48 2.92
N GLY A 59 14.38 -11.79 2.99
CA GLY A 59 14.29 -10.42 3.52
C GLY A 59 14.10 -10.29 5.03
N ALA A 60 14.90 -10.99 5.86
CA ALA A 60 15.16 -10.65 7.26
C ALA A 60 16.37 -11.46 7.77
N ARG A 61 17.57 -10.94 7.52
CA ARG A 61 18.73 -11.11 8.39
C ARG A 61 19.34 -9.75 8.60
#